data_AF-A0A3C0XLX6-F1
#
_entry.id   AF-A0A3C0XLX6-F1
#
_cell.length_a   1.000
_cell.length_b   1.000
_cell.length_c   1.000
_cell.angle_alpha   90.00
_cell.angle_beta   90.00
_cell.angle_gamma   90.00
#
_symmetry.space_group_name_H-M   'P 1'
#
loop_
_entity.id
_entity.type
_entity.pdbx_description
1 polymer ?
#
loop_
_entity_poly.entity_id
_entity_poly.type
_entity_poly.pdbx_seq_one_letter_code
_entity_poly.pdbx_strand_id
1 'polypeptide(L)'
;MGRRRSQQQFGRVLTVNSKTTDGGTSWTTPTTVSPFKYNQGSVLFVDAFGTMQVTYIAFSRSHNVVASSSSTDGGATFTTNILATINAIPSPLPGGTFRTTACRRSPFPEHRCHVVWANWNGANADVL
;
A
#
# COMPACT_ATOMS: atom_id res chain seq x y z
N MET A 1 32.23 15.66 12.37
CA MET A 1 30.89 15.90 12.98
C MET A 1 29.85 15.80 11.86
N GLY A 2 29.33 14.60 11.56
CA GLY A 2 28.46 14.35 10.40
C GLY A 2 27.00 14.22 10.83
N ARG A 3 26.13 15.10 10.31
CA ARG A 3 24.68 15.05 10.54
C ARG A 3 24.11 13.71 10.04
N ARG A 4 23.82 12.80 10.97
CA ARG A 4 22.90 11.68 10.73
C ARG A 4 21.55 12.29 10.35
N ARG A 5 21.06 12.01 9.14
CA ARG A 5 19.67 12.31 8.78
C ARG A 5 18.79 11.63 9.82
N SER A 6 18.14 12.43 10.67
CA SER A 6 17.12 11.95 11.59
C SER A 6 15.99 11.36 10.76
N GLN A 7 15.96 10.03 10.64
CA GLN A 7 14.71 9.36 10.29
C GLN A 7 13.72 9.76 11.37
N GLN A 8 12.66 10.49 10.99
CA GLN A 8 11.52 10.66 11.87
C GLN A 8 11.12 9.25 12.33
N GLN A 9 11.25 8.99 13.62
CA GLN A 9 10.81 7.75 14.23
C GLN A 9 9.28 7.80 14.24
N PHE A 10 8.67 7.51 13.09
CA PHE A 10 7.24 7.30 13.02
C PHE A 10 6.93 6.09 13.89
N GLY A 11 5.94 6.20 14.77
CA GLY A 11 5.30 5.03 15.36
C GLY A 11 4.88 4.06 14.25
N ARG A 12 4.66 2.79 14.58
CA ARG A 12 4.27 1.75 13.60
C ARG A 12 3.11 2.27 12.73
N VAL A 13 3.32 2.38 11.41
CA VAL A 13 2.28 2.83 10.46
C VAL A 13 1.69 1.59 9.81
N LEU A 14 0.57 1.14 10.36
CA LEU A 14 -0.12 -0.06 9.90
C LEU A 14 -1.22 0.27 8.90
N THR A 15 -1.37 -0.63 7.94
CA THR A 15 -2.64 -0.80 7.25
C THR A 15 -3.49 -1.78 8.06
N VAL A 16 -4.68 -1.34 8.45
CA VAL A 16 -5.67 -2.15 9.17
C VAL A 16 -6.99 -2.16 8.42
N ASN A 17 -7.77 -3.21 8.63
CA ASN A 17 -9.13 -3.35 8.14
C ASN A 17 -10.10 -3.25 9.32
N SER A 18 -11.14 -2.43 9.17
CA SER A 18 -12.28 -2.38 10.09
C SER A 18 -13.54 -2.23 9.25
N LYS A 19 -14.62 -2.87 9.69
CA LYS A 19 -15.89 -2.93 8.95
C LYS A 19 -17.04 -2.45 9.82
N THR A 20 -18.10 -2.00 9.14
CA THR A 20 -19.37 -1.59 9.71
C THR A 20 -20.50 -2.32 8.99
N THR A 21 -21.60 -2.58 9.68
CA THR A 21 -22.86 -3.10 9.12
C THR A 21 -24.04 -2.17 9.37
N ASP A 22 -23.80 -1.03 10.03
CA ASP A 22 -24.82 -0.10 10.54
C ASP A 22 -24.63 1.33 10.01
N GLY A 23 -24.09 1.44 8.79
CA GLY A 23 -23.86 2.72 8.12
C GLY A 23 -22.72 3.55 8.72
N GLY A 24 -21.82 2.93 9.48
CA GLY A 24 -20.66 3.58 10.10
C GLY A 24 -20.88 4.05 11.53
N THR A 25 -22.00 3.67 12.16
CA THR A 25 -22.30 3.99 13.57
C THR A 25 -21.36 3.24 14.51
N SER A 26 -21.06 1.99 14.20
CA SER A 26 -20.06 1.19 14.89
C SER A 26 -19.11 0.49 13.92
N TRP A 27 -17.91 0.20 14.42
CA TRP A 27 -16.81 -0.37 13.66
C TRP A 27 -16.21 -1.54 14.43
N THR A 28 -15.83 -2.61 13.72
CA THR A 28 -15.17 -3.76 14.35
C THR A 28 -13.77 -3.40 14.86
N THR A 29 -13.27 -4.15 15.84
CA THR A 29 -11.85 -4.11 16.21
C THR A 29 -10.97 -4.27 14.97
N PRO A 30 -10.01 -3.37 14.72
CA PRO A 30 -9.21 -3.43 13.50
C PRO A 30 -8.34 -4.68 13.41
N THR A 31 -8.35 -5.35 12.26
CA THR A 31 -7.43 -6.45 11.92
C THR A 31 -6.24 -5.92 11.13
N THR A 32 -5.05 -6.45 11.38
CA THR A 32 -3.85 -6.03 10.62
C THR A 32 -3.87 -6.68 9.23
N VAL A 33 -3.74 -5.86 8.19
CA VAL A 33 -3.79 -6.32 6.78
C VAL A 33 -2.44 -6.78 6.26
N SER A 34 -1.37 -6.20 6.79
CA SER A 34 -0.02 -6.33 6.27
C SER A 34 0.95 -6.78 7.37
N PRO A 35 1.88 -7.72 7.09
CA PRO A 35 2.93 -8.09 8.03
C PRO A 35 4.01 -7.01 8.17
N PHE A 36 4.01 -5.98 7.31
CA PHE A 36 5.05 -4.94 7.32
C PHE A 36 4.78 -3.86 8.38
N LYS A 37 5.86 -3.33 8.96
CA LYS A 37 5.80 -2.34 10.05
C LYS A 37 5.45 -0.92 9.59
N TYR A 38 5.66 -0.62 8.30
CA TYR A 38 5.43 0.70 7.70
C TYR A 38 4.77 0.52 6.34
N ASN A 39 3.53 0.95 6.21
CA ASN A 39 2.76 0.86 4.97
C ASN A 39 2.15 2.23 4.66
N GLN A 40 1.98 2.54 3.37
CA GLN A 40 1.26 3.74 2.94
C GLN A 40 0.48 3.52 1.65
N GLY A 41 -0.46 4.43 1.40
CA GLY A 41 -1.18 4.51 0.13
C GLY A 41 -2.04 3.28 -0.14
N SER A 42 -2.60 2.68 0.91
CA SER A 42 -3.39 1.47 0.79
C SER A 42 -4.69 1.70 0.03
N VAL A 43 -5.01 0.79 -0.89
CA VAL A 43 -6.28 0.81 -1.62
C VAL A 43 -6.96 -0.55 -1.46
N LEU A 44 -8.21 -0.54 -0.99
CA LEU A 44 -9.04 -1.72 -0.80
C LEU A 44 -9.99 -1.90 -2.00
N PHE A 45 -10.11 -3.15 -2.43
CA PHE A 45 -11.12 -3.64 -3.35
C PHE A 45 -11.84 -4.83 -2.72
N VAL A 46 -13.14 -4.95 -2.96
CA VAL A 46 -13.96 -6.10 -2.57
C VAL A 46 -14.78 -6.53 -3.79
N ASP A 47 -14.70 -7.79 -4.17
CA ASP A 47 -15.47 -8.34 -5.29
C ASP A 47 -16.91 -8.74 -4.88
N ALA A 48 -17.69 -9.20 -5.85
CA ALA A 48 -19.08 -9.63 -5.63
C ALA A 48 -19.22 -10.86 -4.72
N PHE A 49 -18.14 -11.62 -4.53
CA PHE A 49 -18.09 -12.78 -3.64
C PHE A 49 -17.58 -12.43 -2.23
N GLY A 50 -17.23 -11.16 -1.99
CA GLY A 50 -16.66 -10.69 -0.72
C GLY A 50 -15.15 -10.92 -0.60
N THR A 51 -14.47 -11.33 -1.66
CA THR A 51 -13.01 -11.43 -1.68
C THR A 51 -12.43 -10.02 -1.62
N MET A 52 -11.60 -9.77 -0.63
CA MET A 52 -10.95 -8.49 -0.42
C MET A 52 -9.53 -8.54 -0.99
N GLN A 53 -9.10 -7.46 -1.63
CA GLN A 53 -7.72 -7.25 -2.03
C GLN A 53 -7.28 -5.84 -1.62
N VAL A 54 -6.17 -5.74 -0.90
CA VAL A 54 -5.59 -4.48 -0.43
C VAL A 54 -4.19 -4.35 -1.00
N THR A 55 -3.97 -3.33 -1.81
CA THR A 55 -2.65 -3.00 -2.36
C THR A 55 -2.04 -1.86 -1.58
N TYR A 56 -0.72 -1.85 -1.38
CA TYR A 56 -0.02 -0.83 -0.62
C TYR A 56 1.47 -0.80 -0.95
N ILE A 57 2.13 0.30 -0.59
CA ILE A 57 3.59 0.36 -0.54
C ILE A 57 4.02 0.05 0.89
N ALA A 58 4.95 -0.88 1.05
CA ALA A 58 5.61 -1.15 2.32
C ALA A 58 7.06 -0.67 2.31
N PHE A 59 7.48 -0.06 3.42
CA PHE A 59 8.85 0.44 3.60
C PHE A 59 9.63 -0.47 4.54
N SER A 60 10.86 -0.78 4.15
CA SER A 60 11.82 -1.44 5.03
C SER A 60 13.18 -0.75 4.96
N ARG A 61 14.11 -1.16 5.84
CA ARG A 61 15.46 -0.60 5.86
C ARG A 61 16.30 -1.01 4.65
N SER A 62 15.97 -2.12 4.01
CA SER A 62 16.73 -2.66 2.88
C SER A 62 16.09 -2.31 1.54
N HIS A 63 14.77 -2.48 1.40
CA HIS A 63 14.05 -2.15 0.16
C HIS A 63 12.60 -1.74 0.42
N ASN A 64 12.02 -0.96 -0.48
CA ASN A 64 10.58 -0.71 -0.49
C ASN A 64 9.92 -1.69 -1.46
N VAL A 65 8.67 -2.05 -1.19
CA VAL A 65 7.94 -2.99 -2.03
C VAL A 65 6.53 -2.51 -2.31
N VAL A 66 6.00 -2.90 -3.47
CA VAL A 66 4.56 -2.93 -3.73
C VAL A 66 4.07 -4.32 -3.35
N ALA A 67 3.06 -4.37 -2.48
CA ALA A 67 2.49 -5.62 -2.01
C ALA A 67 0.96 -5.59 -2.13
N SER A 68 0.39 -6.79 -2.18
CA SER A 68 -1.04 -7.04 -2.15
C SER A 68 -1.35 -8.04 -1.05
N SER A 69 -2.31 -7.72 -0.19
CA SER A 69 -2.92 -8.66 0.75
C SER A 69 -4.32 -9.05 0.28
N SER A 70 -4.67 -10.32 0.32
CA SER A 70 -6.03 -10.79 0.02
C SER A 70 -6.68 -11.50 1.20
N SER A 71 -8.00 -11.44 1.27
CA SER A 71 -8.83 -12.12 2.27
C SER A 71 -10.08 -12.70 1.59
N THR A 72 -10.41 -13.94 1.90
CA THR A 72 -11.65 -14.62 1.47
C THR A 72 -12.61 -14.88 2.63
N ASP A 73 -12.28 -14.39 3.83
CA ASP A 73 -13.02 -14.61 5.07
C ASP A 73 -13.60 -13.29 5.66
N GLY A 74 -13.86 -12.32 4.78
CA GLY A 74 -14.44 -11.02 5.16
C GLY A 74 -13.52 -10.17 6.05
N GLY A 75 -12.21 -10.30 5.84
CA GLY A 75 -11.17 -9.49 6.47
C GLY A 75 -10.73 -9.98 7.85
N ALA A 76 -11.01 -11.24 8.20
CA ALA A 76 -10.55 -11.83 9.45
C ALA A 76 -9.07 -12.23 9.37
N THR A 77 -8.64 -12.80 8.24
CA THR A 77 -7.25 -13.11 7.94
C THR A 77 -6.84 -12.56 6.57
N PHE A 78 -5.53 -12.30 6.41
CA PHE A 78 -4.96 -11.77 5.17
C PHE A 78 -3.70 -12.56 4.79
N THR A 79 -3.59 -12.89 3.50
CA THR A 79 -2.39 -13.47 2.89
C THR A 79 -1.71 -12.43 2.01
N THR A 80 -0.43 -12.17 2.24
CA THR A 80 0.34 -11.13 1.53
C THR A 80 1.25 -11.71 0.46
N ASN A 81 1.24 -11.07 -0.71
CA ASN A 81 2.17 -11.29 -1.81
C ASN A 81 2.96 -10.01 -2.11
N ILE A 82 4.27 -10.13 -2.30
CA ILE A 82 5.11 -9.05 -2.83
C ILE A 82 4.98 -9.08 -4.35
N LEU A 83 4.55 -7.95 -4.94
CA LEU A 83 4.40 -7.82 -6.39
C LEU A 83 5.68 -7.32 -7.04
N ALA A 84 6.35 -6.35 -6.39
CA ALA A 84 7.59 -5.78 -6.89
C ALA A 84 8.43 -5.16 -5.78
N THR A 85 9.75 -5.18 -5.96
CA THR A 85 10.67 -4.33 -5.21
C THR A 85 10.83 -3.00 -5.94
N ILE A 86 10.77 -1.89 -5.21
CA ILE A 86 10.82 -0.54 -5.77
C ILE A 86 11.85 0.32 -5.03
N ASN A 87 12.39 1.30 -5.74
CA ASN A 87 13.15 2.39 -5.16
C ASN A 87 12.20 3.57 -4.93
N ALA A 88 12.20 4.12 -3.72
CA ALA A 88 11.45 5.34 -3.46
C ALA A 88 11.97 6.48 -4.34
N ILE A 89 11.02 7.23 -4.90
CA ILE A 89 11.34 8.49 -5.58
C ILE A 89 11.98 9.46 -4.58
N PRO A 90 13.16 10.02 -4.88
CA PRO A 90 13.78 11.02 -4.02
C PRO A 90 12.88 12.24 -3.88
N SER A 91 12.84 12.82 -2.68
CA SER A 91 12.10 14.04 -2.37
C SER A 91 13.05 15.12 -1.86
N PRO A 92 13.12 16.30 -2.53
CA PRO A 92 12.46 16.60 -3.80
C PRO A 92 13.05 15.78 -4.96
N LEU A 93 12.27 15.61 -6.02
CA LEU A 93 12.84 15.20 -7.30
C LEU A 93 13.78 16.33 -7.77
N PRO A 94 14.95 16.03 -8.35
CA PRO A 94 15.72 17.06 -9.04
C PRO A 94 14.83 17.76 -10.07
N GLY A 95 14.53 19.04 -9.85
CA GLY A 95 13.67 19.84 -10.73
C GLY A 95 12.14 19.71 -10.54
N GLY A 96 11.62 19.04 -9.50
CA GLY A 96 10.17 18.91 -9.32
C GLY A 96 9.68 18.51 -7.91
N THR A 97 8.38 18.64 -7.65
CA THR A 97 7.74 18.45 -6.32
C THR A 97 6.61 17.39 -6.27
N PHE A 98 6.40 16.57 -7.29
CA PHE A 98 5.27 15.63 -7.31
C PHE A 98 5.52 14.34 -6.53
N ARG A 99 4.43 13.73 -6.02
CA ARG A 99 4.41 12.43 -5.32
C ARG A 99 3.49 11.47 -6.07
N THR A 100 3.87 10.19 -6.17
CA THR A 100 3.11 9.17 -6.91
C THR A 100 2.70 8.02 -5.99
N THR A 101 1.40 7.81 -5.83
CA THR A 101 0.80 6.50 -5.55
C THR A 101 -0.60 6.51 -6.17
N ALA A 102 -0.92 5.58 -7.09
CA ALA A 102 -2.27 5.43 -7.59
C ALA A 102 -2.56 3.97 -7.96
N CYS A 103 -3.37 3.29 -7.15
CA CYS A 103 -4.13 2.14 -7.64
C CYS A 103 -5.36 2.70 -8.36
N ARG A 104 -5.61 2.26 -9.60
CA ARG A 104 -6.82 2.62 -10.35
C ARG A 104 -7.57 1.37 -10.77
N ARG A 105 -8.89 1.41 -10.60
CA ARG A 105 -9.82 0.37 -11.06
C ARG A 105 -9.88 0.35 -12.59
N SER A 106 -9.94 -0.85 -13.16
CA SER A 106 -10.57 -1.07 -14.46
C SER A 106 -12.04 -1.44 -14.22
N PRO A 107 -13.03 -0.71 -14.78
CA PRO A 107 -14.45 -0.94 -14.51
C PRO A 107 -15.04 -2.19 -15.19
N PHE A 108 -14.22 -3.03 -15.83
CA PHE A 108 -14.71 -4.15 -16.65
C PHE A 108 -15.14 -5.39 -15.83
N PRO A 109 -15.97 -6.27 -16.43
CA PRO A 109 -16.54 -7.46 -15.79
C PRO A 109 -15.53 -8.54 -15.38
N GLU A 110 -14.25 -8.34 -15.63
CA GLU A 110 -13.27 -9.42 -15.69
C GLU A 110 -12.58 -9.72 -14.35
N HIS A 111 -13.01 -9.11 -13.25
CA HIS A 111 -12.43 -9.35 -11.91
C HIS A 111 -10.91 -9.12 -11.84
N ARG A 112 -10.35 -8.26 -12.71
CA ARG A 112 -8.89 -7.98 -12.76
C ARG A 112 -8.54 -6.70 -12.00
N CYS A 113 -7.60 -6.81 -11.07
CA CYS A 113 -6.97 -5.67 -10.41
C CYS A 113 -5.67 -5.30 -11.14
N HIS A 114 -5.56 -4.05 -11.59
CA HIS A 114 -4.32 -3.48 -12.12
C HIS A 114 -3.69 -2.63 -11.04
N VAL A 115 -2.43 -2.91 -10.73
CA VAL A 115 -1.65 -2.13 -9.78
C VAL A 115 -0.62 -1.37 -10.58
N VAL A 116 -0.61 -0.06 -10.42
CA VAL A 116 0.37 0.83 -11.04
C VAL A 116 1.15 1.50 -9.92
N TRP A 117 2.46 1.58 -10.06
CA TRP A 117 3.33 2.26 -9.11
C TRP A 117 4.37 3.10 -9.83
N ALA A 118 5.06 3.95 -9.08
CA ALA A 118 6.22 4.62 -9.61
C ALA A 118 7.50 4.05 -9.02
N ASN A 119 8.55 4.07 -9.82
CA ASN A 119 9.86 3.54 -9.45
C ASN A 119 10.96 4.51 -9.89
N TRP A 120 11.96 4.70 -9.03
CA TRP A 120 13.16 5.48 -9.38
C TRP A 120 14.27 4.57 -9.91
N ASN A 121 14.80 4.90 -11.09
CA ASN A 121 15.88 4.13 -11.72
C ASN A 121 17.28 4.73 -11.53
N GLY A 122 17.39 5.88 -10.86
CA GLY A 122 18.66 6.62 -10.70
C GLY A 122 18.69 7.96 -11.43
N ALA A 123 17.89 8.12 -12.49
CA ALA A 123 17.84 9.34 -13.31
C ALA A 123 16.41 9.86 -13.52
N ASN A 124 15.42 8.97 -13.66
CA ASN A 124 14.02 9.33 -13.90
C ASN A 124 13.07 8.53 -13.01
N ALA A 125 11.86 9.07 -12.84
CA ALA A 125 10.73 8.36 -12.24
C ALA A 125 9.89 7.72 -13.35
N ASP A 126 9.77 6.39 -13.32
CA ASP A 126 8.96 5.61 -14.26
C ASP A 126 7.62 5.23 -13.61
N VAL A 127 6.55 5.14 -14.41
CA VAL A 127 5.25 4.59 -13.99
C VAL A 127 5.13 3.19 -14.60
N LEU A 128 4.96 2.18 -13.75
CA LEU A 128 4.95 0.75 -14.09
C LEU A 128 3.63 0.10 -13.71
#